data_AF-A0AAW0QB56-F1
#
_entry.id   AF-A0AAW0QB56-F1
#
_cell.length_a   1.000
_cell.length_b   1.000
_cell.length_c   1.000
_cell.angle_alpha   90.00
_cell.angle_beta   90.00
_cell.angle_gamma   90.00
#
_symmetry.space_group_name_H-M   'P 1'
#
loop_
_entity.id
_entity.type
_entity.pdbx_description
1 polymer ?
#
loop_
_entity_poly.entity_id
_entity_poly.type
_entity_poly.pdbx_seq_one_letter_code
_entity_poly.pdbx_strand_id
1 'polypeptide(L)'
;MEYMSSCSSSPGVSPLLVFLKDQAASRLIEKVIQLSHKALLRDIFKNHLKGHLVDLALHPIANFVIQRLTAATAKYKMFVRLFDELLEGVEAILAAGHMGVIVQMAESCAENGERQDELMRCLLSAFHCDEPGSRHTSCLPLFLSLLTYEVYYHSDTAEGGIDTQALITTSSDKGRGKILKRLEGQFVPMACSRSGSRALEAIWNSASVTHRQNIAEELAPSESQLRSDQFARHVWAKFALSHFTHRRAHWHEIQTGESKKRKMFSDILE
;
A
#
# COMPACT_ATOMS: atom_id res chain seq x y z
N MET A 1 -21.23 33.56 1.72
CA MET A 1 -22.16 32.78 2.57
C MET A 1 -23.19 32.00 1.76
N GLU A 2 -23.59 32.45 0.55
CA GLU A 2 -24.61 31.80 -0.29
C GLU A 2 -24.26 30.38 -0.78
N TYR A 3 -22.98 30.07 -1.05
CA TYR A 3 -22.58 28.76 -1.56
C TYR A 3 -22.96 27.61 -0.62
N MET A 4 -22.65 27.71 0.68
CA MET A 4 -22.98 26.66 1.65
C MET A 4 -24.49 26.53 1.88
N SER A 5 -25.25 27.60 1.68
CA SER A 5 -26.72 27.61 1.77
C SER A 5 -27.40 26.88 0.62
N SER A 6 -26.71 26.73 -0.53
CA SER A 6 -27.21 25.96 -1.68
C SER A 6 -27.04 24.44 -1.53
N CYS A 7 -26.21 24.01 -0.57
CA CYS A 7 -25.94 22.61 -0.27
C CYS A 7 -26.99 22.05 0.72
N SER A 8 -28.23 21.81 0.27
CA SER A 8 -29.28 21.24 1.12
C SER A 8 -29.24 19.70 1.15
N SER A 9 -29.37 19.11 2.33
CA SER A 9 -29.63 17.67 2.48
C SER A 9 -31.12 17.35 2.40
N SER A 10 -31.46 16.11 2.03
CA SER A 10 -32.84 15.61 2.14
C SER A 10 -33.34 15.67 3.60
N PRO A 11 -34.66 15.85 3.83
CA PRO A 11 -35.22 15.85 5.18
C PRO A 11 -34.82 14.59 5.97
N GLY A 12 -34.29 14.77 7.18
CA GLY A 12 -33.84 13.67 8.05
C GLY A 12 -32.41 13.19 7.78
N VAL A 13 -31.73 13.69 6.75
CA VAL A 13 -30.34 13.35 6.42
C VAL A 13 -29.40 14.44 6.92
N SER A 14 -28.29 14.06 7.56
CA SER A 14 -27.32 15.01 8.11
C SER A 14 -26.78 15.95 7.02
N PRO A 15 -26.87 17.28 7.17
CA PRO A 15 -26.26 18.25 6.25
C PRO A 15 -24.76 18.04 6.08
N LEU A 16 -24.09 17.47 7.09
CA LEU A 16 -22.67 17.16 7.04
C LEU A 16 -22.32 16.23 5.86
N LEU A 17 -23.22 15.31 5.48
CA LEU A 17 -23.00 14.38 4.37
C LEU A 17 -22.86 15.09 3.02
N VAL A 18 -23.48 16.26 2.86
CA VAL A 18 -23.32 17.09 1.65
C VAL A 18 -21.95 17.75 1.64
N PHE A 19 -21.53 18.34 2.76
CA PHE A 19 -20.23 19.01 2.87
C PHE A 19 -19.04 18.05 2.79
N LEU A 20 -19.20 16.81 3.22
CA LEU A 20 -18.19 15.77 3.06
C LEU A 20 -17.89 15.42 1.60
N LYS A 21 -18.86 15.67 0.70
CA LYS A 21 -18.74 15.42 -0.73
C LYS A 21 -18.31 16.66 -1.52
N ASP A 22 -18.29 17.83 -0.89
CA ASP A 22 -17.84 19.08 -1.51
C ASP A 22 -16.31 19.18 -1.51
N GLN A 23 -15.75 19.68 -2.61
CA GLN A 23 -14.30 19.74 -2.83
C GLN A 23 -13.57 20.63 -1.81
N ALA A 24 -14.16 21.76 -1.40
CA ALA A 24 -13.51 22.69 -0.49
C ALA A 24 -13.80 22.32 0.97
N ALA A 25 -15.06 22.03 1.29
CA ALA A 25 -15.49 21.72 2.64
C ALA A 25 -14.91 20.38 3.14
N SER A 26 -14.78 19.37 2.28
CA SER A 26 -14.15 18.09 2.65
C SER A 26 -12.73 18.28 3.19
N ARG A 27 -11.91 19.14 2.57
CA ARG A 27 -10.55 19.45 3.02
C ARG A 27 -10.50 20.12 4.39
N LEU A 28 -11.46 21.01 4.66
CA LEU A 28 -11.59 21.61 5.98
C LEU A 28 -12.01 20.55 7.00
N ILE A 29 -12.99 19.70 6.67
CA ILE A 29 -13.48 18.64 7.55
C ILE A 29 -12.38 17.61 7.85
N GLU A 30 -11.54 17.25 6.87
CA GLU A 30 -10.34 16.43 7.08
C GLU A 30 -9.48 17.00 8.23
N LYS A 31 -9.21 18.31 8.22
CA LYS A 31 -8.43 18.98 9.27
C LYS A 31 -9.15 19.05 10.60
N VAL A 32 -10.46 19.33 10.59
CA VAL A 32 -11.28 19.32 11.81
C VAL A 32 -11.21 17.95 12.47
N ILE A 33 -11.37 16.86 11.72
CA ILE A 33 -11.30 15.48 12.23
C ILE A 33 -9.92 15.19 12.84
N GLN A 34 -8.83 15.56 12.15
CA GLN A 34 -7.47 15.33 12.65
C GLN A 34 -7.20 16.03 14.00
N LEU A 35 -7.81 17.19 14.24
CA LEU A 35 -7.62 17.99 15.46
C LEU A 35 -8.73 17.73 16.51
N SER A 36 -9.73 16.92 16.18
CA SER A 36 -10.88 16.68 17.06
C SER A 36 -10.52 15.78 18.22
N HIS A 37 -11.01 16.12 19.40
CA HIS A 37 -10.93 15.28 20.57
C HIS A 37 -11.95 14.12 20.50
N LYS A 38 -11.74 13.08 21.32
CA LYS A 38 -12.53 11.84 21.33
C LYS A 38 -14.05 12.05 21.38
N ALA A 39 -14.54 13.01 22.16
CA ALA A 39 -15.98 13.23 22.29
C ALA A 39 -16.60 13.72 20.97
N LEU A 40 -15.98 14.71 20.34
CA LEU A 40 -16.41 15.22 19.05
C LEU A 40 -16.33 14.16 17.94
N LEU A 41 -15.24 13.37 17.86
CA LEU A 41 -15.12 12.27 16.90
C LEU A 41 -16.25 11.25 17.04
N ARG A 42 -16.57 10.88 18.28
CA ARG A 42 -17.65 9.95 18.58
C ARG A 42 -19.00 10.49 18.14
N ASP A 43 -19.24 11.78 18.37
CA ASP A 43 -20.52 12.40 18.07
C ASP A 43 -20.69 12.60 16.54
N ILE A 44 -19.62 12.98 15.84
CA ILE A 44 -19.56 13.00 14.37
C ILE A 44 -19.90 11.61 13.81
N PHE A 45 -19.21 10.57 14.27
CA PHE A 45 -19.45 9.22 13.80
C PHE A 45 -20.89 8.77 14.08
N LYS A 46 -21.33 8.82 15.34
CA LYS A 46 -22.63 8.26 15.75
C LYS A 46 -23.82 8.98 15.15
N ASN A 47 -23.76 10.31 15.06
CA ASN A 47 -24.94 11.11 14.73
C ASN A 47 -25.01 11.48 13.24
N HIS A 48 -23.91 11.35 12.49
CA HIS A 48 -23.86 11.82 11.11
C HIS A 48 -23.36 10.79 10.10
N LEU A 49 -22.42 9.91 10.48
CA LEU A 49 -21.71 9.07 9.50
C LEU A 49 -22.03 7.58 9.58
N LYS A 50 -22.47 7.11 10.75
CA LYS A 50 -22.85 5.71 10.94
C LYS A 50 -23.96 5.33 9.95
N GLY A 51 -23.77 4.23 9.23
CA GLY A 51 -24.64 3.75 8.17
C GLY A 51 -24.35 4.35 6.78
N HIS A 52 -23.32 5.19 6.66
CA HIS A 52 -22.95 5.87 5.41
C HIS A 52 -21.45 5.76 5.10
N LEU A 53 -20.66 5.04 5.91
CA LEU A 53 -19.21 5.02 5.76
C LEU A 53 -18.77 4.37 4.44
N VAL A 54 -19.43 3.29 4.01
CA VAL A 54 -19.15 2.64 2.72
C VAL A 54 -19.46 3.60 1.55
N ASP A 55 -20.63 4.23 1.55
CA ASP A 55 -21.01 5.20 0.51
C ASP A 55 -20.02 6.37 0.41
N LEU A 56 -19.55 6.86 1.57
CA LEU A 56 -18.56 7.92 1.65
C LEU A 56 -17.17 7.43 1.20
N ALA A 57 -16.79 6.20 1.53
CA ALA A 57 -15.55 5.58 1.09
C ALA A 57 -15.51 5.34 -0.43
N LEU A 58 -16.66 5.10 -1.06
CA LEU A 58 -16.80 4.97 -2.51
C LEU A 58 -16.79 6.32 -3.24
N HIS A 59 -17.04 7.42 -2.54
CA HIS A 59 -17.13 8.75 -3.17
C HIS A 59 -15.74 9.33 -3.51
N PRO A 60 -15.53 9.91 -4.72
CA PRO A 60 -14.23 10.44 -5.15
C PRO A 60 -13.61 11.50 -4.25
N ILE A 61 -14.44 12.23 -3.49
CA ILE A 61 -13.99 13.29 -2.57
C ILE A 61 -14.06 12.83 -1.10
N ALA A 62 -15.11 12.12 -0.71
CA ALA A 62 -15.36 11.86 0.71
C ALA A 62 -14.48 10.73 1.26
N ASN A 63 -13.92 9.87 0.39
CA ASN A 63 -13.01 8.80 0.79
C ASN A 63 -11.79 9.32 1.57
N PHE A 64 -11.29 10.52 1.26
CA PHE A 64 -10.20 11.13 2.01
C PHE A 64 -10.61 11.47 3.44
N VAL A 65 -11.86 11.94 3.63
CA VAL A 65 -12.39 12.21 4.96
C VAL A 65 -12.55 10.92 5.76
N ILE A 66 -12.98 9.83 5.11
CA ILE A 66 -13.03 8.50 5.74
C ILE A 66 -11.64 8.06 6.19
N GLN A 67 -10.60 8.21 5.36
CA GLN A 67 -9.22 7.92 5.77
C GLN A 67 -8.83 8.73 7.02
N ARG A 68 -9.08 10.05 7.04
CA ARG A 68 -8.75 10.88 8.20
C ARG A 68 -9.53 10.46 9.46
N LEU A 69 -10.80 10.07 9.31
CA LEU A 69 -11.64 9.60 10.41
C LEU A 69 -11.15 8.27 10.97
N THR A 70 -10.85 7.30 10.10
CA THR A 70 -10.32 5.99 10.49
C THR A 70 -9.01 6.16 11.28
N ALA A 71 -8.08 6.97 10.77
CA ALA A 71 -6.84 7.30 11.47
C ALA A 71 -7.08 7.96 12.84
N ALA A 72 -7.91 9.01 12.88
CA ALA A 72 -8.18 9.76 14.10
C ALA A 72 -8.89 8.91 15.18
N THR A 73 -9.60 7.86 14.77
CA THR A 73 -10.35 6.99 15.67
C THR A 73 -9.60 5.72 16.09
N ALA A 74 -8.49 5.35 15.44
CA ALA A 74 -7.75 4.10 15.61
C ALA A 74 -7.53 3.69 17.08
N LYS A 75 -7.06 4.64 17.90
CA LYS A 75 -6.77 4.44 19.34
C LYS A 75 -7.99 4.42 20.28
N TYR A 76 -9.20 4.52 19.75
CA TYR A 76 -10.43 4.59 20.54
C TYR A 76 -11.33 3.40 20.26
N LYS A 77 -12.06 2.94 21.29
CA LYS A 77 -13.06 1.85 21.18
C LYS A 77 -14.13 2.05 20.09
N MET A 78 -14.31 3.27 19.58
CA MET A 78 -15.25 3.51 18.47
C MET A 78 -14.73 3.00 17.12
N PHE A 79 -13.40 2.83 16.98
CA PHE A 79 -12.76 2.30 15.78
C PHE A 79 -13.40 1.00 15.33
N VAL A 80 -13.61 0.04 16.25
CA VAL A 80 -14.19 -1.28 15.93
C VAL A 80 -15.50 -1.16 15.15
N ARG A 81 -16.40 -0.27 15.58
CA ARG A 81 -17.70 -0.09 14.92
C ARG A 81 -17.59 0.59 13.57
N LEU A 82 -16.66 1.52 13.43
CA LEU A 82 -16.37 2.20 12.16
C LEU A 82 -15.72 1.21 11.18
N PHE A 83 -14.78 0.41 11.67
CA PHE A 83 -14.09 -0.62 10.92
C PHE A 83 -15.07 -1.68 10.42
N ASP A 84 -15.94 -2.20 11.30
CA ASP A 84 -16.91 -3.23 10.95
C ASP A 84 -17.83 -2.76 9.80
N GLU A 85 -18.28 -1.50 9.84
CA GLU A 85 -19.09 -0.92 8.75
C GLU A 85 -18.29 -0.78 7.44
N LEU A 86 -17.02 -0.35 7.49
CA LEU A 86 -16.17 -0.28 6.30
C LEU A 86 -15.82 -1.66 5.73
N LEU A 87 -15.69 -2.67 6.58
CA LEU A 87 -15.35 -4.04 6.20
C LEU A 87 -16.39 -4.62 5.23
N GLU A 88 -17.68 -4.28 5.41
CA GLU A 88 -18.78 -4.68 4.53
C GLU A 88 -18.60 -4.19 3.08
N GLY A 89 -17.82 -3.13 2.86
CA GLY A 89 -17.63 -2.49 1.56
C GLY A 89 -16.26 -2.68 0.92
N VAL A 90 -15.36 -3.49 1.49
CA VAL A 90 -13.95 -3.58 1.04
C VAL A 90 -13.81 -3.91 -0.45
N GLU A 91 -14.56 -4.90 -0.95
CA GLU A 91 -14.48 -5.29 -2.37
C GLU A 91 -14.90 -4.15 -3.30
N ALA A 92 -15.98 -3.44 -2.97
CA ALA A 92 -16.43 -2.28 -3.74
C ALA A 92 -15.42 -1.12 -3.67
N ILE A 93 -14.80 -0.89 -2.51
CA ILE A 93 -13.78 0.14 -2.32
C ILE A 93 -12.52 -0.16 -3.14
N LEU A 94 -12.11 -1.43 -3.19
CA LEU A 94 -11.02 -1.92 -4.06
C LEU A 94 -11.37 -1.69 -5.54
N ALA A 95 -12.57 -2.09 -5.98
CA ALA A 95 -13.02 -1.91 -7.35
C ALA A 95 -13.11 -0.43 -7.76
N ALA A 96 -13.46 0.46 -6.83
CA ALA A 96 -13.48 1.91 -7.06
C ALA A 96 -12.08 2.55 -7.09
N GLY A 97 -11.02 1.80 -6.78
CA GLY A 97 -9.64 2.29 -6.77
C GLY A 97 -9.27 3.15 -5.55
N HIS A 98 -10.10 3.14 -4.50
CA HIS A 98 -9.89 3.95 -3.30
C HIS A 98 -8.97 3.27 -2.28
N MET A 99 -7.81 2.81 -2.75
CA MET A 99 -6.84 2.03 -1.98
C MET A 99 -6.39 2.70 -0.68
N GLY A 100 -6.39 4.04 -0.65
CA GLY A 100 -6.06 4.80 0.56
C GLY A 100 -6.96 4.46 1.75
N VAL A 101 -8.23 4.10 1.52
CA VAL A 101 -9.14 3.66 2.59
C VAL A 101 -8.69 2.31 3.16
N ILE A 102 -8.35 1.36 2.28
CA ILE A 102 -7.90 0.01 2.68
C ILE A 102 -6.57 0.09 3.43
N VAL A 103 -5.61 0.86 2.91
CA VAL A 103 -4.32 1.11 3.58
C VAL A 103 -4.55 1.72 4.96
N GLN A 104 -5.43 2.71 5.06
CA GLN A 104 -5.71 3.34 6.34
C GLN A 104 -6.37 2.39 7.35
N MET A 105 -7.27 1.51 6.91
CA MET A 105 -7.83 0.46 7.75
C MET A 105 -6.72 -0.46 8.28
N ALA A 106 -5.80 -0.90 7.42
CA ALA A 106 -4.67 -1.74 7.81
C ALA A 106 -3.72 -1.05 8.79
N GLU A 107 -3.38 0.22 8.54
CA GLU A 107 -2.56 1.03 9.45
C GLU A 107 -3.23 1.18 10.83
N SER A 108 -4.53 1.47 10.87
CA SER A 108 -5.27 1.63 12.12
C SER A 108 -5.43 0.31 12.89
N CYS A 109 -5.58 -0.82 12.21
CA CYS A 109 -5.51 -2.16 12.81
C CYS A 109 -4.12 -2.46 13.40
N ALA A 110 -3.05 -2.06 12.70
CA ALA A 110 -1.69 -2.23 13.19
C ALA A 110 -1.41 -1.35 14.42
N GLU A 111 -1.92 -0.11 14.44
CA GLU A 111 -1.72 0.82 15.55
C GLU A 111 -2.44 0.38 16.84
N ASN A 112 -3.65 -0.20 16.74
CA ASN A 112 -4.44 -0.57 17.92
C ASN A 112 -4.39 -2.06 18.30
N GLY A 113 -3.86 -2.93 17.43
CA GLY A 113 -3.78 -4.37 17.68
C GLY A 113 -5.13 -5.11 17.61
N GLU A 114 -6.13 -4.54 16.96
CA GLU A 114 -7.47 -5.12 16.77
C GLU A 114 -7.79 -5.25 15.27
N ARG A 115 -8.67 -6.20 14.93
CA ARG A 115 -9.24 -6.39 13.58
C ARG A 115 -8.27 -6.78 12.44
N GLN A 116 -7.01 -7.08 12.76
CA GLN A 116 -6.00 -7.51 11.78
C GLN A 116 -6.41 -8.78 11.03
N ASP A 117 -6.91 -9.79 11.77
CA ASP A 117 -7.31 -11.07 11.19
C ASP A 117 -8.56 -10.93 10.32
N GLU A 118 -9.52 -10.13 10.75
CA GLU A 118 -10.74 -9.82 9.99
C GLU A 118 -10.43 -9.11 8.69
N LEU A 119 -9.54 -8.10 8.73
CA LEU A 119 -9.11 -7.41 7.51
C LEU A 119 -8.39 -8.36 6.56
N MET A 120 -7.45 -9.17 7.08
CA MET A 120 -6.69 -10.12 6.26
C MET A 120 -7.61 -11.16 5.62
N ARG A 121 -8.55 -11.73 6.37
CA ARG A 121 -9.54 -12.69 5.83
C ARG A 121 -10.39 -12.05 4.73
N CYS A 122 -10.85 -10.82 4.93
CA CYS A 122 -11.61 -10.08 3.94
C CYS A 122 -10.80 -9.83 2.66
N LEU A 123 -9.54 -9.41 2.78
CA LEU A 123 -8.65 -9.20 1.63
C LEU A 123 -8.33 -10.51 0.91
N LEU A 124 -8.04 -11.59 1.62
CA LEU A 124 -7.82 -12.91 1.01
C LEU A 124 -9.03 -13.32 0.17
N SER A 125 -10.23 -13.13 0.70
CA SER A 125 -11.48 -13.43 0.01
C SER A 125 -11.70 -12.53 -1.21
N ALA A 126 -11.54 -11.20 -1.07
CA ALA A 126 -11.68 -10.24 -2.16
C ALA A 126 -10.70 -10.49 -3.33
N PHE A 127 -9.53 -11.07 -3.05
CA PHE A 127 -8.53 -11.44 -4.04
C PHE A 127 -8.62 -12.91 -4.50
N HIS A 128 -9.65 -13.66 -4.09
CA HIS A 128 -9.89 -15.08 -4.43
C HIS A 128 -8.73 -16.01 -4.02
N CYS A 129 -8.07 -15.70 -2.91
CA CYS A 129 -6.97 -16.46 -2.34
C CYS A 129 -7.20 -16.85 -0.88
N ASP A 130 -8.46 -16.89 -0.43
CA ASP A 130 -8.89 -17.40 0.87
C ASP A 130 -8.93 -18.93 0.93
N GLU A 131 -9.29 -19.61 -0.16
CA GLU A 131 -9.26 -21.07 -0.26
C GLU A 131 -8.76 -21.57 -1.62
N PRO A 132 -8.05 -22.72 -1.68
CA PRO A 132 -7.50 -23.46 -0.54
C PRO A 132 -6.42 -22.65 0.20
N GLY A 133 -6.20 -22.94 1.49
CA GLY A 133 -5.18 -22.25 2.31
C GLY A 133 -3.76 -22.16 1.73
N SER A 134 -3.40 -23.01 0.75
CA SER A 134 -2.16 -22.89 -0.01
C SER A 134 -2.07 -21.57 -0.80
N ARG A 135 -3.20 -21.00 -1.24
CA ARG A 135 -3.30 -19.71 -1.94
C ARG A 135 -2.94 -18.52 -1.05
N HIS A 136 -2.97 -18.66 0.28
CA HIS A 136 -2.62 -17.57 1.20
C HIS A 136 -1.19 -17.06 0.96
N THR A 137 -0.27 -17.95 0.57
CA THR A 137 1.10 -17.58 0.22
C THR A 137 1.21 -16.74 -1.06
N SER A 138 0.14 -16.69 -1.85
CA SER A 138 -0.01 -15.91 -3.08
C SER A 138 -0.74 -14.59 -2.88
N CYS A 139 -1.20 -14.24 -1.66
CA CYS A 139 -2.00 -13.02 -1.45
C CYS A 139 -1.25 -11.74 -1.85
N LEU A 140 0.05 -11.74 -1.63
CA LEU A 140 0.88 -10.57 -1.79
C LEU A 140 1.07 -10.12 -3.25
N PRO A 141 1.42 -10.99 -4.22
CA PRO A 141 1.39 -10.60 -5.62
C PRO A 141 0.02 -10.09 -6.09
N LEU A 142 -1.07 -10.64 -5.56
CA LEU A 142 -2.44 -10.22 -5.88
C LEU A 142 -2.71 -8.81 -5.33
N PHE A 143 -2.33 -8.53 -4.09
CA PHE A 143 -2.48 -7.20 -3.48
C PHE A 143 -1.64 -6.14 -4.20
N LEU A 144 -0.44 -6.50 -4.66
CA LEU A 144 0.46 -5.58 -5.38
C LEU A 144 0.02 -5.29 -6.81
N SER A 145 -0.56 -6.29 -7.48
CA SER A 145 -1.07 -6.15 -8.85
C SER A 145 -2.49 -5.61 -8.89
N LEU A 146 -3.22 -5.67 -7.76
CA LEU A 146 -4.66 -5.44 -7.68
C LEU A 146 -5.46 -6.37 -8.60
N LEU A 147 -4.96 -7.59 -8.83
CA LEU A 147 -5.60 -8.63 -9.63
C LEU A 147 -6.03 -9.79 -8.73
N THR A 148 -7.20 -10.36 -9.01
CA THR A 148 -7.66 -11.58 -8.33
C THR A 148 -6.83 -12.79 -8.75
N TYR A 149 -6.80 -13.83 -7.91
CA TYR A 149 -5.99 -15.04 -8.12
C TYR A 149 -6.16 -15.61 -9.54
N GLU A 150 -7.41 -15.72 -9.99
CA GLU A 150 -7.73 -16.32 -11.28
C GLU A 150 -7.22 -15.45 -12.46
N VAL A 151 -7.40 -14.13 -12.38
CA VAL A 151 -6.92 -13.22 -13.44
C VAL A 151 -5.40 -13.22 -13.52
N TYR A 152 -4.75 -13.34 -12.37
CA TYR A 152 -3.30 -13.28 -12.27
C TYR A 152 -2.61 -14.58 -12.68
N TYR A 153 -3.13 -15.75 -12.28
CA TYR A 153 -2.50 -17.05 -12.53
C TYR A 153 -3.08 -17.84 -13.71
N HIS A 154 -4.26 -17.48 -14.24
CA HIS A 154 -4.91 -18.19 -15.35
C HIS A 154 -5.05 -17.35 -16.63
N SER A 155 -4.27 -16.27 -16.78
CA SER A 155 -4.17 -15.52 -18.04
C SER A 155 -3.29 -16.24 -19.07
N ASP A 156 -3.64 -17.48 -19.43
CA ASP A 156 -3.00 -18.20 -20.53
C ASP A 156 -3.85 -18.05 -21.80
N THR A 157 -3.54 -17.07 -22.64
CA THR A 157 -3.68 -17.16 -24.12
C THR A 157 -3.02 -15.93 -24.78
N ALA A 158 -1.92 -16.19 -25.49
CA ALA A 158 -1.09 -15.29 -26.30
C ALA A 158 0.01 -14.49 -25.56
N GLU A 159 1.23 -15.03 -25.68
CA GLU A 159 2.53 -14.35 -25.58
C GLU A 159 2.99 -13.83 -24.20
N GLY A 160 3.74 -14.69 -23.49
CA GLY A 160 4.89 -14.26 -22.67
C GLY A 160 4.63 -13.49 -21.37
N GLY A 161 3.49 -13.70 -20.72
CA GLY A 161 3.07 -12.95 -19.53
C GLY A 161 3.55 -13.50 -18.18
N ILE A 162 4.63 -12.90 -17.67
CA ILE A 162 4.89 -12.53 -16.26
C ILE A 162 4.44 -13.52 -15.16
N ASP A 163 5.36 -14.39 -14.74
CA ASP A 163 5.23 -15.24 -13.55
C ASP A 163 5.62 -14.45 -12.28
N THR A 164 4.78 -13.51 -11.84
CA THR A 164 5.10 -12.57 -10.74
C THR A 164 4.98 -13.16 -9.31
N GLN A 165 5.25 -14.45 -9.12
CA GLN A 165 5.33 -15.07 -7.79
C GLN A 165 6.51 -14.57 -6.94
N ALA A 166 6.41 -13.36 -6.40
CA ALA A 166 6.97 -12.95 -5.11
C ALA A 166 6.89 -11.43 -5.00
N LEU A 167 6.44 -10.88 -3.87
CA LEU A 167 7.07 -9.69 -3.30
C LEU A 167 6.58 -9.27 -1.89
N ILE A 168 7.16 -9.93 -0.89
CA ILE A 168 7.59 -9.46 0.46
C ILE A 168 6.68 -8.61 1.38
N THR A 169 6.32 -9.19 2.54
CA THR A 169 6.65 -8.64 3.87
C THR A 169 6.79 -9.79 4.88
N THR A 170 8.02 -10.24 5.18
CA THR A 170 8.30 -10.98 6.42
C THR A 170 9.54 -10.40 7.10
N SER A 171 9.47 -10.30 8.42
CA SER A 171 10.43 -9.69 9.33
C SER A 171 11.66 -10.57 9.64
N SER A 172 11.84 -11.69 8.92
CA SER A 172 12.99 -12.60 9.14
C SER A 172 13.93 -12.64 7.94
N ASP A 173 15.23 -12.48 8.20
CA ASP A 173 16.30 -12.56 7.19
C ASP A 173 16.30 -13.88 6.40
N LYS A 174 15.86 -14.99 7.02
CA LYS A 174 15.73 -16.30 6.33
C LYS A 174 14.59 -16.32 5.31
N GLY A 175 13.49 -15.61 5.57
CA GLY A 175 12.36 -15.51 4.64
C GLY A 175 12.72 -14.68 3.41
N ARG A 176 13.45 -13.59 3.63
CA ARG A 176 13.93 -12.66 2.58
C ARG A 176 14.86 -13.34 1.57
N GLY A 177 15.81 -14.16 2.03
CA GLY A 177 16.73 -14.88 1.15
C GLY A 177 16.02 -15.87 0.20
N LYS A 178 14.98 -16.58 0.68
CA LYS A 178 14.19 -17.48 -0.16
C LYS A 178 13.39 -16.74 -1.23
N ILE A 179 12.88 -15.56 -0.90
CA ILE A 179 12.11 -14.74 -1.83
C ILE A 179 13.01 -14.14 -2.91
N LEU A 180 14.17 -13.60 -2.51
CA LEU A 180 15.16 -13.07 -3.44
C LEU A 180 15.59 -14.12 -4.46
N LYS A 181 15.80 -15.36 -4.01
CA LYS A 181 16.11 -16.49 -4.90
C LYS A 181 15.00 -16.82 -5.91
N ARG A 182 13.73 -16.58 -5.56
CA ARG A 182 12.60 -16.79 -6.49
C ARG A 182 12.44 -15.65 -7.49
N LEU A 183 12.93 -14.46 -7.15
CA LEU A 183 12.91 -13.27 -8.00
C LEU A 183 14.12 -13.18 -8.94
N GLU A 184 15.10 -14.07 -8.79
CA GLU A 184 16.22 -14.19 -9.73
C GLU A 184 15.68 -14.42 -11.16
N GLY A 185 16.17 -13.61 -12.10
CA GLY A 185 15.76 -13.57 -13.49
C GLY A 185 14.65 -12.56 -13.81
N GLN A 186 14.05 -11.89 -12.82
CA GLN A 186 12.90 -10.98 -13.00
C GLN A 186 13.21 -9.51 -12.66
N PHE A 187 14.42 -9.17 -12.23
CA PHE A 187 14.72 -7.81 -11.76
C PHE A 187 14.68 -6.78 -12.89
N VAL A 188 15.02 -7.16 -14.13
CA VAL A 188 14.99 -6.25 -15.29
C VAL A 188 13.54 -5.84 -15.64
N PRO A 189 12.59 -6.77 -15.88
CA PRO A 189 11.17 -6.41 -16.06
C PRO A 189 10.60 -5.60 -14.89
N MET A 190 10.96 -5.96 -13.65
CA MET A 190 10.51 -5.23 -12.46
C MET A 190 11.02 -3.79 -12.44
N ALA A 191 12.28 -3.55 -12.77
CA ALA A 191 12.86 -2.21 -12.82
C ALA A 191 12.16 -1.32 -13.86
N CYS A 192 11.71 -1.89 -14.97
CA CYS A 192 10.99 -1.18 -16.05
C CYS A 192 9.49 -0.95 -15.78
N SER A 193 8.99 -1.34 -14.60
CA SER A 193 7.58 -1.16 -14.22
C SER A 193 7.39 -0.03 -13.21
N ARG A 194 6.26 0.68 -13.29
CA ARG A 194 5.87 1.74 -12.35
C ARG A 194 5.84 1.25 -10.90
N SER A 195 5.20 0.11 -10.68
CA SER A 195 5.05 -0.50 -9.35
C SER A 195 6.26 -1.39 -9.02
N GLY A 196 6.78 -2.11 -10.02
CA GLY A 196 7.93 -2.99 -9.85
C GLY A 196 9.20 -2.25 -9.43
N SER A 197 9.47 -1.06 -9.98
CA SER A 197 10.63 -0.25 -9.61
C SER A 197 10.60 0.18 -8.13
N ARG A 198 9.41 0.49 -7.60
CA ARG A 198 9.21 0.83 -6.19
C ARG A 198 9.36 -0.40 -5.28
N ALA A 199 8.83 -1.54 -5.70
CA ALA A 199 8.99 -2.79 -4.97
C ALA A 199 10.47 -3.21 -4.93
N LEU A 200 11.16 -3.17 -6.08
CA LEU A 200 12.58 -3.46 -6.19
C LEU A 200 13.43 -2.52 -5.32
N GLU A 201 13.06 -1.25 -5.23
CA GLU A 201 13.69 -0.31 -4.30
C GLU A 201 13.48 -0.71 -2.83
N ALA A 202 12.26 -1.10 -2.44
CA ALA A 202 11.98 -1.57 -1.08
C ALA A 202 12.75 -2.86 -0.74
N ILE A 203 12.85 -3.80 -1.69
CA ILE A 203 13.71 -4.98 -1.57
C ILE A 203 15.15 -4.55 -1.32
N TRP A 204 15.70 -3.70 -2.19
CA TRP A 204 17.09 -3.25 -2.11
C TRP A 204 17.40 -2.60 -0.76
N ASN A 205 16.49 -1.76 -0.30
CA ASN A 205 16.58 -1.03 0.96
C ASN A 205 16.64 -1.94 2.19
N SER A 206 16.05 -3.13 2.12
CA SER A 206 16.03 -4.13 3.18
C SER A 206 17.00 -5.30 2.95
N ALA A 207 17.60 -5.39 1.76
CA ALA A 207 18.54 -6.44 1.38
C ALA A 207 19.94 -6.23 1.99
N SER A 208 20.61 -7.35 2.30
CA SER A 208 22.03 -7.34 2.65
C SER A 208 22.89 -7.00 1.44
N VAL A 209 24.14 -6.59 1.68
CA VAL A 209 25.09 -6.23 0.60
C VAL A 209 25.26 -7.39 -0.40
N THR A 210 25.31 -8.64 0.08
CA THR A 210 25.39 -9.83 -0.78
C THR A 210 24.19 -9.95 -1.72
N HIS A 211 22.97 -9.75 -1.22
CA HIS A 211 21.79 -9.83 -2.06
C HIS A 211 21.69 -8.66 -3.05
N ARG A 212 22.10 -7.45 -2.65
CA ARG A 212 22.21 -6.31 -3.57
C ARG A 212 23.19 -6.58 -4.70
N GLN A 213 24.30 -7.29 -4.39
CA GLN A 213 25.26 -7.69 -5.40
C GLN A 213 24.61 -8.64 -6.42
N ASN A 214 23.87 -9.65 -5.99
CA ASN A 214 23.18 -10.57 -6.91
C ASN A 214 22.17 -9.83 -7.81
N ILE A 215 21.38 -8.92 -7.23
CA ILE A 215 20.45 -8.08 -8.00
C ILE A 215 21.21 -7.22 -9.02
N ALA A 216 22.34 -6.63 -8.63
CA ALA A 216 23.16 -5.82 -9.51
C ALA A 216 23.81 -6.65 -10.64
N GLU A 217 24.21 -7.90 -10.37
CA GLU A 217 24.73 -8.84 -11.37
C GLU A 217 23.71 -9.15 -12.45
N GLU A 218 22.43 -9.22 -12.11
CA GLU A 218 21.35 -9.45 -13.06
C GLU A 218 20.95 -8.20 -13.86
N LEU A 219 20.97 -7.02 -13.23
CA LEU A 219 20.57 -5.77 -13.88
C LEU A 219 21.67 -5.20 -14.81
N ALA A 220 22.94 -5.39 -14.46
CA ALA A 220 24.06 -4.79 -15.17
C ALA A 220 24.16 -5.11 -16.68
N PRO A 221 23.89 -6.35 -17.14
CA PRO A 221 23.90 -6.69 -18.57
C PRO A 221 22.89 -5.90 -19.41
N SER A 222 21.78 -5.44 -18.82
CA SER A 222 20.69 -4.74 -19.52
C SER A 222 20.81 -3.21 -19.45
N GLU A 223 22.03 -2.66 -19.40
CA GLU A 223 22.27 -1.21 -19.21
C GLU A 223 21.49 -0.32 -20.18
N SER A 224 21.52 -0.62 -21.48
CA SER A 224 20.88 0.20 -22.51
C SER A 224 19.36 0.27 -22.34
N GLN A 225 18.73 -0.86 -22.01
CA GLN A 225 17.30 -0.96 -21.73
C GLN A 225 16.94 -0.20 -20.44
N LEU A 226 17.66 -0.44 -19.36
CA LEU A 226 17.34 0.15 -18.06
C LEU A 226 17.57 1.67 -18.05
N ARG A 227 18.54 2.19 -18.80
CA ARG A 227 18.81 3.63 -18.86
C ARG A 227 17.82 4.39 -19.75
N SER A 228 17.19 3.72 -20.71
CA SER A 228 16.20 4.32 -21.61
C SER A 228 14.78 4.28 -21.05
N ASP A 229 14.46 3.32 -20.18
CA ASP A 229 13.16 3.23 -19.53
C ASP A 229 12.96 4.30 -18.43
N GLN A 230 11.75 4.87 -18.37
CA GLN A 230 11.41 6.00 -17.50
C GLN A 230 11.51 5.69 -16.00
N PHE A 231 11.27 4.43 -15.61
CA PHE A 231 11.33 3.95 -14.23
C PHE A 231 12.70 3.35 -13.90
N ALA A 232 13.21 2.49 -14.80
CA ALA A 232 14.44 1.77 -14.57
C ALA A 232 15.67 2.69 -14.50
N ARG A 233 15.65 3.86 -15.17
CA ARG A 233 16.73 4.84 -15.04
C ARG A 233 16.92 5.34 -13.60
N HIS A 234 15.83 5.40 -12.84
CA HIS A 234 15.87 5.77 -11.43
C HIS A 234 16.44 4.64 -10.58
N VAL A 235 16.07 3.39 -10.87
CA VAL A 235 16.66 2.19 -10.26
C VAL A 235 18.17 2.16 -10.54
N TRP A 236 18.58 2.36 -11.80
CA TRP A 236 19.98 2.35 -12.23
C TRP A 236 20.83 3.37 -11.47
N ALA A 237 20.35 4.61 -11.37
CA ALA A 237 21.03 5.66 -10.63
C ALA A 237 21.09 5.34 -9.13
N LYS A 238 19.97 4.93 -8.54
CA LYS A 238 19.83 4.71 -7.10
C LYS A 238 20.60 3.49 -6.60
N PHE A 239 20.71 2.45 -7.40
CA PHE A 239 21.49 1.24 -7.08
C PHE A 239 22.98 1.42 -7.42
N ALA A 240 23.36 2.60 -7.91
CA ALA A 240 24.71 2.95 -8.33
C ALA A 240 25.30 1.96 -9.36
N LEU A 241 24.47 1.45 -10.29
CA LEU A 241 24.87 0.37 -11.20
C LEU A 241 26.01 0.77 -12.16
N SER A 242 26.15 2.06 -12.48
CA SER A 242 27.34 2.55 -13.21
C SER A 242 28.65 2.30 -12.46
N HIS A 243 28.64 2.40 -11.13
CA HIS A 243 29.80 2.03 -10.32
C HIS A 243 29.96 0.52 -10.24
N PHE A 244 28.85 -0.23 -10.22
CA PHE A 244 28.90 -1.69 -10.23
C PHE A 244 29.60 -2.23 -11.49
N THR A 245 29.27 -1.68 -12.66
CA THR A 245 29.82 -2.12 -13.95
C THR A 245 31.29 -1.72 -14.13
N HIS A 246 31.68 -0.51 -13.73
CA HIS A 246 33.02 0.02 -14.02
C HIS A 246 34.00 -0.06 -12.84
N ARG A 247 33.50 -0.07 -11.60
CA ARG A 247 34.28 0.10 -10.36
C ARG A 247 33.67 -0.67 -9.18
N ARG A 248 33.66 -2.01 -9.26
CA ARG A 248 33.04 -2.89 -8.24
C ARG A 248 33.49 -2.62 -6.80
N ALA A 249 34.78 -2.38 -6.57
CA ALA A 249 35.31 -2.10 -5.22
C ALA A 249 34.66 -0.86 -4.60
N HIS A 250 34.59 0.23 -5.37
CA HIS A 250 33.96 1.48 -4.95
C HIS A 250 32.44 1.31 -4.76
N TRP A 251 31.79 0.50 -5.60
CA TRP A 251 30.38 0.17 -5.40
C TRP A 251 30.15 -0.58 -4.08
N HIS A 252 31.00 -1.54 -3.74
CA HIS A 252 30.90 -2.29 -2.50
C HIS A 252 31.10 -1.39 -1.26
N GLU A 253 32.02 -0.42 -1.32
CA GLU A 253 32.20 0.60 -0.28
C GLU A 253 30.94 1.44 -0.06
N ILE A 254 30.31 1.91 -1.14
CA ILE A 254 29.04 2.66 -1.09
C ILE A 254 27.95 1.81 -0.40
N GLN A 255 27.74 0.57 -0.85
CA GLN A 255 26.67 -0.29 -0.30
C GLN A 255 26.90 -0.69 1.16
N THR A 256 28.16 -0.91 1.53
CA THR A 256 28.53 -1.23 2.91
C THR A 256 28.36 -0.02 3.81
N GLY A 257 28.75 1.18 3.35
CA GLY A 257 28.56 2.44 4.05
C GLY A 257 27.07 2.73 4.30
N GLU A 258 26.23 2.57 3.28
CA GLU A 258 24.77 2.73 3.43
C GLU A 258 24.15 1.72 4.40
N SER A 259 24.59 0.47 4.37
CA SER A 259 24.09 -0.57 5.28
C SER A 259 24.47 -0.27 6.74
N LYS A 260 25.71 0.18 6.99
CA LYS A 260 26.17 0.61 8.33
C LYS A 260 25.39 1.83 8.81
N LYS A 261 25.21 2.84 7.96
CA LYS A 261 24.43 4.03 8.27
C LYS A 261 23.01 3.65 8.70
N ARG A 262 22.33 2.81 7.93
CA ARG A 262 20.96 2.36 8.27
C ARG A 262 20.90 1.59 9.58
N LYS A 263 21.86 0.70 9.84
CA LYS A 263 21.95 -0.03 11.11
C LYS A 263 22.19 0.90 12.30
N MET A 264 22.98 1.96 12.13
CA MET A 264 23.18 2.96 13.18
C MET A 264 21.93 3.80 13.45
N PHE A 265 21.10 4.06 12.43
CA PHE A 265 19.86 4.85 12.59
C PHE A 265 18.63 4.01 12.93
N SER A 266 18.66 2.68 12.76
CA SER A 266 17.57 1.81 13.23
C SER A 266 17.46 1.82 14.75
N ASP A 267 18.61 1.90 15.44
CA ASP A 267 18.68 1.92 16.91
C ASP A 267 18.16 3.24 17.52
N ILE A 268 17.89 4.26 16.69
CA ILE A 268 17.37 5.58 17.09
C ILE A 268 15.85 5.68 16.82
N LEU A 269 15.29 4.76 16.03
CA LEU A 269 13.89 4.77 15.59
C LEU A 269 13.02 3.68 16.26
N GLU A 270 13.56 2.98 17.26
CA GLU A 270 12.79 2.23 18.27
C GLU A 270 12.55 3.09 19.51
#